data_AF-A0A951S9C7-F1
#
_entry.id   AF-A0A951S9C7-F1
#
_cell.length_a   1.000
_cell.length_b   1.000
_cell.length_c   1.000
_cell.angle_alpha   90.00
_cell.angle_beta   90.00
_cell.angle_gamma   90.00
#
_symmetry.space_group_name_H-M   'P 1'
#
loop_
_entity.id
_entity.type
_entity.pdbx_description
1 polymer ?
#
loop_
_entity_poly.entity_id
_entity_poly.type
_entity_poly.pdbx_seq_one_letter_code
_entity_poly.pdbx_strand_id
1 'polypeptide(L)'
;MNRIVNIVFCCTLLVMACSHYDDILKNFNQSKEGATKSHNQGQNCMNCHNDNYNLVSHNNWWNIAGTVYRNASQTADAGFVELWTDTNRSGELLYRLPFDAKGNFYTNNIIDFKDGFYPVLIYSDGTYNPDNSMLTKTKTGACNSCHDGKTQEQIILY
;
A
#
# COMPACT_ATOMS: atom_id res chain seq x y z
N MET A 1 11.65 -17.10 -45.05
CA MET A 1 10.53 -17.55 -44.20
C MET A 1 10.77 -17.38 -42.69
N ASN A 2 11.72 -16.55 -42.23
CA ASN A 2 12.04 -16.42 -40.78
C ASN A 2 11.66 -15.06 -40.15
N ARG A 3 11.05 -14.12 -40.89
CA ARG A 3 10.67 -12.80 -40.35
C ARG A 3 9.24 -12.74 -39.80
N ILE A 4 8.36 -13.63 -40.28
CA ILE A 4 6.94 -13.69 -39.86
C ILE A 4 6.81 -14.39 -38.51
N VAL A 5 7.62 -15.42 -38.24
CA VAL A 5 7.59 -16.19 -36.98
C VAL A 5 8.00 -15.32 -35.77
N ASN A 6 8.97 -14.41 -35.94
CA ASN A 6 9.43 -13.53 -34.86
C ASN A 6 8.43 -12.41 -34.50
N ILE A 7 7.58 -11.98 -35.45
CA ILE A 7 6.55 -10.95 -35.19
C ILE A 7 5.38 -11.57 -34.41
N VAL A 8 4.99 -12.80 -34.73
CA VAL A 8 3.89 -13.50 -34.06
C VAL A 8 4.25 -13.87 -32.60
N PHE A 9 5.50 -14.26 -32.34
CA PHE A 9 5.97 -14.62 -31.00
C PHE A 9 6.06 -13.41 -30.04
N CYS A 10 6.31 -12.21 -30.56
CA CYS A 10 6.32 -10.97 -29.78
C CYS A 10 4.90 -10.50 -29.39
N CYS A 11 3.92 -10.70 -30.28
CA CYS A 11 2.51 -10.36 -30.00
C CYS A 11 1.86 -11.25 -28.94
N THR A 12 2.24 -12.52 -28.82
CA THR A 12 1.67 -13.45 -27.82
C THR A 12 2.08 -13.13 -26.38
N LEU A 13 3.22 -12.48 -26.16
CA LEU A 13 3.69 -12.10 -24.82
C LEU A 13 2.97 -10.86 -24.28
N LEU A 14 2.48 -9.98 -25.15
CA LEU A 14 1.79 -8.75 -24.76
C LEU A 14 0.35 -9.00 -24.28
N VAL A 15 -0.34 -10.00 -24.85
CA VAL A 15 -1.76 -10.28 -24.52
C VAL A 15 -1.97 -10.93 -23.14
N MET A 16 -0.99 -11.66 -22.59
CA MET A 16 -1.12 -12.25 -21.25
C MET A 16 -0.88 -11.26 -20.10
N ALA A 17 -0.19 -10.14 -20.35
CA ALA A 17 0.01 -9.11 -19.33
C ALA A 17 -1.28 -8.31 -19.05
N CYS A 18 -2.13 -8.11 -20.07
CA CYS A 18 -3.38 -7.37 -19.93
C CYS A 18 -4.43 -8.12 -19.10
N SER A 19 -4.52 -9.45 -19.18
CA SER A 19 -5.57 -10.20 -18.48
C SER A 19 -5.47 -10.13 -16.95
N HIS A 20 -4.25 -10.11 -16.40
CA HIS A 20 -4.07 -9.99 -14.94
C HIS A 20 -4.38 -8.59 -14.42
N TYR A 21 -4.14 -7.55 -15.21
CA TYR A 21 -4.51 -6.18 -14.84
C TYR A 21 -6.02 -6.02 -14.72
N ASP A 22 -6.78 -6.58 -15.67
CA ASP A 22 -8.24 -6.55 -15.65
C ASP A 22 -8.82 -7.28 -14.42
N ASP A 23 -8.20 -8.36 -13.97
CA ASP A 23 -8.65 -9.10 -12.80
C ASP A 23 -8.39 -8.38 -11.48
N ILE A 24 -7.30 -7.60 -11.39
CA ILE A 24 -7.04 -6.73 -10.22
C ILE A 24 -8.06 -5.60 -10.17
N LEU A 25 -8.39 -5.00 -11.31
CA LEU A 25 -9.43 -3.97 -11.37
C LEU A 25 -10.81 -4.52 -10.99
N LYS A 26 -11.15 -5.74 -11.42
CA LYS A 26 -12.40 -6.42 -11.04
C LYS A 26 -12.46 -6.78 -9.56
N ASN A 27 -11.33 -7.19 -8.98
CA ASN A 27 -11.24 -7.64 -7.58
C ASN A 27 -10.56 -6.60 -6.68
N PHE A 28 -10.78 -5.32 -6.95
CA PHE A 28 -10.24 -4.24 -6.14
C PHE A 28 -10.66 -4.38 -4.68
N ASN A 29 -9.66 -4.33 -3.79
CA ASN A 29 -9.87 -4.40 -2.36
C ASN A 29 -8.88 -3.49 -1.64
N GLN A 30 -9.41 -2.69 -0.72
CA GLN A 30 -8.64 -1.82 0.13
C GLN A 30 -9.34 -1.64 1.48
N SER A 31 -8.59 -1.13 2.45
CA SER A 31 -9.12 -0.63 3.71
C SER A 31 -10.16 0.46 3.48
N LYS A 32 -11.09 0.58 4.43
CA LYS A 32 -12.17 1.59 4.42
C LYS A 32 -12.37 2.07 5.84
N GLU A 33 -12.61 3.37 6.01
CA GLU A 33 -12.91 3.94 7.33
C GLU A 33 -14.11 3.21 7.97
N GLY A 34 -14.03 3.00 9.29
CA GLY A 34 -15.06 2.28 10.04
C GLY A 34 -15.10 0.76 9.83
N ALA A 35 -14.37 0.21 8.85
CA ALA A 35 -14.32 -1.23 8.64
C ALA A 35 -13.52 -1.92 9.76
N THR A 36 -13.92 -3.15 10.11
CA THR A 36 -13.34 -3.90 11.25
C THR A 36 -12.77 -5.26 10.85
N LYS A 37 -12.78 -5.59 9.56
CA LYS A 37 -12.41 -6.93 9.06
C LYS A 37 -10.91 -7.22 9.16
N SER A 38 -10.05 -6.21 9.13
CA SER A 38 -8.59 -6.40 9.23
C SER A 38 -8.18 -6.97 10.60
N HIS A 39 -6.92 -7.37 10.72
CA HIS A 39 -6.39 -8.05 11.90
C HIS A 39 -4.87 -7.85 12.03
N ASN A 40 -4.29 -8.37 13.12
CA ASN A 40 -2.85 -8.41 13.37
C ASN A 40 -2.17 -7.03 13.29
N GLN A 41 -2.77 -6.04 13.95
CA GLN A 41 -2.23 -4.68 14.05
C GLN A 41 -0.73 -4.70 14.44
N GLY A 42 0.07 -3.96 13.68
CA GLY A 42 1.52 -3.82 13.88
C GLY A 42 2.36 -4.94 13.27
N GLN A 43 1.77 -6.04 12.80
CA GLN A 43 2.50 -7.08 12.06
C GLN A 43 2.66 -6.69 10.59
N ASN A 44 3.75 -7.09 9.95
CA ASN A 44 3.90 -6.91 8.51
C ASN A 44 2.88 -7.76 7.74
N CYS A 45 1.84 -7.11 7.20
CA CYS A 45 0.77 -7.77 6.47
C CYS A 45 1.30 -8.61 5.29
N MET A 46 2.37 -8.14 4.65
CA MET A 46 2.97 -8.79 3.48
C MET A 46 3.59 -10.14 3.80
N ASN A 47 3.87 -10.45 5.07
CA ASN A 47 4.36 -11.78 5.46
C ASN A 47 3.36 -12.89 5.13
N CYS A 48 2.05 -12.58 5.14
CA CYS A 48 0.99 -13.53 4.83
C CYS A 48 0.33 -13.25 3.47
N HIS A 49 0.31 -11.99 3.02
CA HIS A 49 -0.44 -11.57 1.84
C HIS A 49 0.40 -11.48 0.55
N ASN A 50 1.72 -11.60 0.65
CA ASN A 50 2.63 -11.65 -0.50
C ASN A 50 3.44 -12.96 -0.53
N ASP A 51 2.82 -14.04 -0.05
CA ASP A 51 3.37 -15.39 -0.04
C ASP A 51 2.62 -16.28 -1.04
N ASN A 52 3.32 -16.68 -2.10
CA ASN A 52 2.79 -17.49 -3.20
C ASN A 52 2.36 -18.91 -2.79
N TYR A 53 2.65 -19.34 -1.57
CA TYR A 53 2.38 -20.71 -1.12
C TYR A 53 1.11 -20.82 -0.27
N ASN A 54 0.45 -19.71 0.05
CA ASN A 54 -0.75 -19.73 0.91
C ASN A 54 -1.99 -19.17 0.20
N LEU A 55 -3.17 -19.63 0.67
CA LEU A 55 -4.47 -19.24 0.11
C LEU A 55 -4.87 -17.79 0.43
N VAL A 56 -4.22 -17.16 1.42
CA VAL A 56 -4.53 -15.79 1.83
C VAL A 56 -4.07 -14.81 0.74
N SER A 57 -2.85 -14.95 0.24
CA SER A 57 -2.30 -14.14 -0.85
C SER A 57 -3.07 -14.31 -2.15
N HIS A 58 -3.54 -15.53 -2.47
CA HIS A 58 -4.34 -15.77 -3.67
C HIS A 58 -5.65 -14.99 -3.69
N ASN A 59 -6.24 -14.77 -2.52
CA ASN A 59 -7.47 -14.00 -2.41
C ASN A 59 -7.22 -12.50 -2.35
N ASN A 60 -6.06 -12.08 -1.82
CA ASN A 60 -5.75 -10.67 -1.55
C ASN A 60 -4.23 -10.45 -1.48
N TRP A 61 -3.61 -10.14 -2.62
CA TRP A 61 -2.22 -9.67 -2.68
C TRP A 61 -2.15 -8.18 -2.36
N TRP A 62 -1.31 -7.78 -1.41
CA TRP A 62 -1.22 -6.38 -0.99
C TRP A 62 0.00 -5.71 -1.61
N ASN A 63 -0.22 -4.55 -2.24
CA ASN A 63 0.87 -3.73 -2.77
C ASN A 63 1.35 -2.71 -1.74
N ILE A 64 0.42 -2.23 -0.89
CA ILE A 64 0.71 -1.33 0.22
C ILE A 64 -0.10 -1.79 1.43
N ALA A 65 0.52 -1.86 2.60
CA ALA A 65 -0.15 -2.16 3.84
C ALA A 65 0.63 -1.69 5.07
N GLY A 66 -0.10 -1.37 6.13
CA GLY A 66 0.46 -1.19 7.46
C GLY A 66 -0.57 -0.81 8.51
N THR A 67 -0.09 -0.43 9.69
CA THR A 67 -0.93 -0.03 10.84
C THR A 67 -0.52 1.34 11.36
N VAL A 68 -1.48 2.25 11.47
CA VAL A 68 -1.33 3.58 12.05
C VAL A 68 -1.78 3.59 13.50
N TYR A 69 -1.02 4.27 14.34
CA TYR A 69 -1.23 4.43 15.76
C TYR A 69 -1.53 5.88 16.11
N ARG A 70 -2.41 6.12 17.10
CA ARG A 70 -2.58 7.44 17.71
C ARG A 70 -1.56 7.67 18.83
N ASN A 71 -1.06 6.58 19.42
CA ASN A 71 0.05 6.55 20.37
C ASN A 71 0.59 5.12 20.47
N ALA A 72 1.68 4.93 21.24
CA ALA A 72 2.38 3.64 21.36
C ALA A 72 1.51 2.42 21.75
N SER A 73 0.32 2.65 22.33
CA SER A 73 -0.56 1.58 22.82
C SER A 73 -1.92 1.51 22.12
N GLN A 74 -2.25 2.47 21.24
CA GLN A 74 -3.59 2.60 20.65
C GLN A 74 -3.51 2.91 19.16
N THR A 75 -4.22 2.12 18.35
CA THR A 75 -4.33 2.36 16.92
C THR A 75 -5.16 3.60 16.63
N ALA A 76 -4.83 4.32 15.54
CA ALA A 76 -5.75 5.31 14.99
C ALA A 76 -6.95 4.59 14.37
N ASP A 77 -8.12 5.22 14.33
CA ASP A 77 -9.40 4.60 13.94
C ASP A 77 -10.04 5.22 12.70
N ALA A 78 -9.53 6.36 12.23
CA ALA A 78 -9.93 7.03 10.99
C ALA A 78 -8.86 8.03 10.52
N GLY A 79 -8.81 8.27 9.21
CA GLY A 79 -7.78 9.07 8.54
C GLY A 79 -7.17 8.37 7.34
N PHE A 80 -6.10 8.94 6.80
CA PHE A 80 -5.52 8.52 5.53
C PHE A 80 -4.01 8.43 5.57
N VAL A 81 -3.47 7.58 4.71
CA VAL A 81 -2.10 7.62 4.24
C VAL A 81 -2.11 8.16 2.81
N GLU A 82 -1.45 9.29 2.59
CA GLU A 82 -1.18 9.83 1.26
C GLU A 82 0.25 9.50 0.83
N LEU A 83 0.44 9.23 -0.46
CA LEU A 83 1.74 8.90 -1.04
C LEU A 83 2.11 9.98 -2.04
N TRP A 84 3.23 10.66 -1.79
CA TRP A 84 3.64 11.81 -2.59
C TRP A 84 4.95 11.55 -3.32
N THR A 85 5.16 12.19 -4.47
CA THR A 85 6.44 12.10 -5.19
C THR A 85 7.58 12.92 -4.56
N ASP A 86 7.24 13.81 -3.61
CA ASP A 86 8.16 14.66 -2.87
C ASP A 86 7.70 14.84 -1.41
N THR A 87 8.61 15.27 -0.55
CA THR A 87 8.40 15.46 0.90
C THR A 87 7.31 16.48 1.20
N ASN A 88 6.67 16.37 2.37
CA ASN A 88 5.74 17.37 2.90
C ASN A 88 4.63 17.80 1.91
N ARG A 89 4.18 16.87 1.05
CA ARG A 89 3.11 17.10 0.06
C ARG A 89 3.46 18.16 -1.00
N SER A 90 4.74 18.43 -1.28
CA SER A 90 5.17 19.39 -2.31
C SER A 90 5.11 18.83 -3.75
N GLY A 91 5.00 17.51 -3.90
CA GLY A 91 5.00 16.81 -5.19
C GLY A 91 3.60 16.50 -5.73
N GLU A 92 3.52 15.46 -6.55
CA GLU A 92 2.26 14.88 -7.03
C GLU A 92 1.74 13.84 -6.03
N LEU A 93 0.44 13.85 -5.78
CA LEU A 93 -0.24 12.81 -5.01
C LEU A 93 -0.41 11.57 -5.89
N LEU A 94 0.31 10.50 -5.57
CA LEU A 94 0.21 9.22 -6.25
C LEU A 94 -1.03 8.44 -5.82
N TYR A 95 -1.32 8.45 -4.51
CA TYR A 95 -2.45 7.71 -3.97
C TYR A 95 -2.85 8.20 -2.58
N ARG A 96 -4.14 8.04 -2.25
CA ARG A 96 -4.70 8.29 -0.91
C ARG A 96 -5.46 7.06 -0.46
N LEU A 97 -5.07 6.52 0.68
CA LEU A 97 -5.58 5.27 1.22
C LEU A 97 -6.13 5.51 2.63
N PRO A 98 -7.43 5.30 2.89
CA PRO A 98 -7.94 5.36 4.25
C PRO A 98 -7.39 4.20 5.08
N PHE A 99 -7.11 4.41 6.36
CA PHE A 99 -6.99 3.29 7.30
C PHE A 99 -8.35 3.00 7.95
N ASP A 100 -8.54 1.76 8.39
CA ASP A 100 -9.80 1.27 8.93
C ASP A 100 -9.94 1.51 10.45
N ALA A 101 -11.03 1.02 11.06
CA ALA A 101 -11.30 1.23 12.49
C ALA A 101 -10.29 0.54 13.43
N LYS A 102 -9.42 -0.31 12.89
CA LYS A 102 -8.31 -0.97 13.60
C LYS A 102 -6.96 -0.30 13.29
N GLY A 103 -6.97 0.81 12.56
CA GLY A 103 -5.78 1.54 12.12
C GLY A 103 -5.04 0.88 10.98
N ASN A 104 -5.55 -0.22 10.44
CA ASN A 104 -4.90 -0.91 9.33
C ASN A 104 -5.25 -0.24 8.01
N PHE A 105 -4.25 0.00 7.19
CA PHE A 105 -4.42 0.33 5.79
C PHE A 105 -3.88 -0.80 4.92
N TYR A 106 -4.55 -1.06 3.81
CA TYR A 106 -4.08 -2.02 2.82
C TYR A 106 -4.74 -1.75 1.48
N THR A 107 -4.06 -2.05 0.38
CA THR A 107 -4.65 -2.04 -0.96
C THR A 107 -3.98 -3.07 -1.87
N ASN A 108 -4.77 -3.69 -2.74
CA ASN A 108 -4.27 -4.46 -3.87
C ASN A 108 -4.12 -3.62 -5.14
N ASN A 109 -4.41 -2.32 -5.09
CA ASN A 109 -4.24 -1.45 -6.24
C ASN A 109 -2.77 -1.39 -6.67
N ILE A 110 -2.53 -1.46 -7.98
CA ILE A 110 -1.19 -1.26 -8.53
C ILE A 110 -0.96 0.23 -8.65
N ILE A 111 0.08 0.73 -7.96
CA ILE A 111 0.50 2.13 -7.98
C ILE A 111 1.92 2.15 -8.53
N ASP A 112 2.20 2.99 -9.53
CA ASP A 112 3.57 3.15 -10.03
C ASP A 112 4.37 3.99 -9.03
N PHE A 113 5.22 3.33 -8.26
CA PHE A 113 6.18 3.96 -7.36
C PHE A 113 7.63 3.60 -7.70
N LYS A 114 7.95 3.34 -8.98
CA LYS A 114 9.32 3.01 -9.42
C LYS A 114 10.36 4.06 -9.00
N ASP A 115 9.94 5.33 -8.95
CA ASP A 115 10.76 6.49 -8.57
C ASP A 115 10.73 6.78 -7.06
N GLY A 116 10.02 5.92 -6.31
CA GLY A 116 9.77 6.03 -4.88
C GLY A 116 8.70 7.05 -4.51
N PHE A 117 8.35 7.07 -3.24
CA PHE A 117 7.31 7.92 -2.67
C PHE A 117 7.63 8.32 -1.23
N TYR A 118 6.92 9.34 -0.75
CA TYR A 118 6.97 9.88 0.59
C TYR A 118 5.58 9.74 1.24
N PRO A 119 5.39 8.79 2.16
CA PRO A 119 4.16 8.66 2.94
C PRO A 119 3.89 9.88 3.82
N VAL A 120 2.63 10.27 3.92
CA VAL A 120 2.13 11.31 4.84
C VAL A 120 0.84 10.84 5.48
N LEU A 121 0.71 10.97 6.79
CA LEU A 121 -0.56 10.69 7.47
C LEU A 121 -1.42 11.95 7.54
N ILE A 122 -2.71 11.77 7.30
CA ILE A 122 -3.72 12.82 7.29
C ILE A 122 -4.82 12.43 8.26
N TYR A 123 -5.28 13.38 9.07
CA TYR A 123 -6.41 13.16 9.98
C TYR A 123 -7.71 12.89 9.22
N SER A 124 -8.70 12.33 9.90
CA SER A 124 -10.02 12.02 9.31
C SER A 124 -10.78 13.24 8.81
N ASP A 125 -10.56 14.41 9.42
CA ASP A 125 -11.11 15.69 8.98
C ASP A 125 -10.37 16.29 7.76
N GLY A 126 -9.30 15.65 7.30
CA GLY A 126 -8.44 16.12 6.21
C GLY A 126 -7.31 17.06 6.64
N THR A 127 -7.19 17.37 7.93
CA THR A 127 -6.11 18.20 8.46
C THR A 127 -4.76 17.52 8.28
N TYR A 128 -3.71 18.31 8.07
CA TYR A 128 -2.33 17.88 7.88
C TYR A 128 -1.42 18.52 8.93
N ASN A 129 -0.60 17.69 9.58
CA ASN A 129 0.52 18.11 10.43
C ASN A 129 1.84 17.69 9.74
N PRO A 130 2.79 18.61 9.50
CA PRO A 130 4.10 18.27 8.93
C PRO A 130 4.86 17.15 9.64
N ASP A 131 4.69 17.01 10.96
CA ASP A 131 5.33 15.95 11.75
C ASP A 131 4.84 14.54 11.38
N ASN A 132 3.69 14.45 10.69
CA ASN A 132 3.13 13.19 10.17
C ASN A 132 3.70 12.78 8.80
N SER A 133 4.82 13.39 8.37
CA SER A 133 5.44 13.14 7.07
C SER A 133 6.69 12.28 7.20
N MET A 134 6.81 11.25 6.36
CA MET A 134 8.08 10.55 6.19
C MET A 134 9.00 11.36 5.28
N LEU A 135 10.14 11.81 5.80
CA LEU A 135 11.12 12.61 5.03
C LEU A 135 12.07 11.75 4.18
N THR A 136 12.10 10.44 4.41
CA THR A 136 12.90 9.50 3.65
C THR A 136 12.05 8.86 2.55
N LYS A 137 12.57 8.86 1.33
CA LYS A 137 11.92 8.20 0.19
C LYS A 137 11.93 6.68 0.39
N THR A 138 10.81 6.03 0.08
CA THR A 138 10.71 4.56 0.06
C THR A 138 10.22 4.05 -1.29
N LYS A 139 10.52 2.78 -1.58
CA LYS A 139 9.96 2.01 -2.71
C LYS A 139 9.20 0.77 -2.25
N THR A 140 9.07 0.58 -0.93
CA THR A 140 8.33 -0.55 -0.36
C THR A 140 6.98 -0.10 0.17
N GLY A 141 5.93 -0.84 -0.18
CA GLY A 141 4.60 -0.70 0.42
C GLY A 141 4.39 -1.56 1.68
N ALA A 142 5.38 -2.36 2.09
CA ALA A 142 5.31 -3.16 3.30
C ALA A 142 5.68 -2.31 4.54
N CYS A 143 4.84 -1.36 4.95
CA CYS A 143 5.25 -0.30 5.89
C CYS A 143 5.70 -0.86 7.26
N ASN A 144 5.02 -1.87 7.79
CA ASN A 144 5.42 -2.53 9.04
C ASN A 144 6.63 -3.47 8.89
N SER A 145 7.25 -3.62 7.71
CA SER A 145 8.56 -4.29 7.62
C SER A 145 9.69 -3.43 8.21
N CYS A 146 9.46 -2.12 8.31
CA CYS A 146 10.38 -1.19 8.97
C CYS A 146 9.77 -0.66 10.28
N HIS A 147 8.50 -0.24 10.24
CA HIS A 147 7.80 0.36 11.38
C HIS A 147 7.09 -0.70 12.24
N ASP A 148 7.87 -1.55 12.90
CA ASP A 148 7.39 -2.64 13.76
C ASP A 148 7.49 -2.33 15.27
N GLY A 149 7.95 -1.12 15.63
CA GLY A 149 8.19 -0.70 17.01
C GLY A 149 9.48 -1.27 17.61
N LYS A 150 10.31 -1.97 16.83
CA LYS A 150 11.61 -2.54 17.25
C LYS A 150 12.75 -2.03 16.38
N THR A 151 12.59 -2.15 15.06
CA THR A 151 13.54 -1.71 14.04
C THR A 151 13.42 -0.19 13.83
N GLN A 152 12.18 0.28 13.66
CA GLN A 152 11.81 1.69 13.64
C GLN A 152 10.57 1.87 14.51
N GLU A 153 10.38 3.08 15.02
CA GLU A 153 9.14 3.47 15.70
C GLU A 153 7.90 3.14 14.86
N GLN A 154 6.80 2.88 15.56
CA GLN A 154 5.50 2.66 14.93
C GLN A 154 5.09 3.87 14.08
N ILE A 155 4.21 3.63 13.10
CA ILE A 155 3.62 4.70 12.29
C ILE A 155 2.62 5.45 13.19
N ILE A 156 3.01 6.61 13.72
CA ILE A 156 2.18 7.39 14.64
C ILE A 156 1.61 8.61 13.90
N LEU A 157 0.29 8.77 13.99
CA LEU A 157 -0.42 10.00 13.67
C LEU A 157 -0.37 10.90 14.91
N TYR A 158 0.60 11.81 14.94
CA TYR A 158 0.76 12.87 15.95
C TYR A 158 -0.33 13.91 15.79
#